data_AF-A0A6M5UM12-F1
#
_entry.id   AF-A0A6M5UM12-F1
#
_cell.length_a   1.000
_cell.length_b   1.000
_cell.length_c   1.000
_cell.angle_alpha   90.00
_cell.angle_beta   90.00
_cell.angle_gamma   90.00
#
_symmetry.space_group_name_H-M   'P 1'
#
loop_
_entity.id
_entity.type
_entity.pdbx_description
1 polymer ?
#
loop_
_entity_poly.entity_id
_entity_poly.type
_entity_poly.pdbx_seq_one_letter_code
_entity_poly.pdbx_strand_id
1 'polypeptide(L)' 'MLRGRWFDVHVTATTTTTEPLTAADRCDRCGAQAYVRVVLPSGELLFCGHHARAHADAYTDLATTIQDETDKLLAEHGAR' A
#
# COMPACT_ATOMS: atom_id res chain seq x y z
N MET A 1 -46.68 2.44 8.11
CA MET A 1 -45.91 2.15 9.35
C MET A 1 -44.57 1.56 8.90
N LEU A 2 -43.58 2.44 8.67
CA LEU A 2 -42.25 2.45 9.31
C LEU A 2 -41.46 1.15 9.08
N ARG A 3 -40.60 1.14 8.06
CA ARG A 3 -39.13 1.40 8.15
C ARG A 3 -38.33 0.14 8.48
N GLY A 4 -37.46 -0.27 7.57
CA GLY A 4 -36.54 -1.38 7.85
C GLY A 4 -35.45 -1.70 6.83
N ARG A 5 -35.15 -0.84 5.84
CA ARG A 5 -33.93 -0.99 5.03
C ARG A 5 -32.74 -0.54 5.90
N TRP A 6 -32.16 -1.47 6.66
CA TRP A 6 -30.92 -1.28 7.39
C TRP A 6 -30.00 -2.43 6.97
N PHE A 7 -28.72 -2.14 6.73
CA PHE A 7 -27.72 -3.00 6.07
C PHE A 7 -27.71 -2.89 4.54
N ASP A 8 -27.61 -1.65 4.03
CA ASP A 8 -26.73 -1.42 2.89
C ASP A 8 -25.29 -1.49 3.42
N VAL A 9 -24.72 -2.70 3.45
CA VAL A 9 -23.27 -2.84 3.62
C VAL A 9 -22.68 -2.34 2.31
N HIS A 10 -22.17 -1.11 2.32
CA HIS A 10 -21.36 -0.62 1.22
C HIS A 10 -20.13 -1.52 1.11
N VAL A 11 -20.16 -2.47 0.17
CA VAL A 11 -18.94 -3.09 -0.34
C VAL A 11 -18.25 -2.01 -1.14
N THR A 12 -17.38 -1.25 -0.48
CA THR A 12 -16.33 -0.49 -1.17
C THR A 12 -15.44 -1.51 -1.85
N ALA A 13 -15.71 -1.76 -3.12
CA ALA A 13 -14.75 -2.39 -4.01
C ALA A 13 -13.55 -1.44 -4.06
N THR A 14 -12.45 -1.80 -3.38
CA THR A 14 -11.17 -1.14 -3.57
C THR A 14 -10.74 -1.45 -5.00
N THR A 15 -11.07 -0.57 -5.93
CA THR A 15 -10.43 -0.56 -7.24
C THR A 15 -8.95 -0.39 -6.99
N THR A 16 -8.16 -1.44 -7.21
CA THR A 16 -6.70 -1.40 -7.22
C THR A 16 -6.22 -0.63 -8.45
N THR A 17 -6.64 0.63 -8.56
CA THR A 17 -5.95 1.59 -9.42
C THR A 17 -4.60 1.80 -8.76
N THR A 18 -3.53 1.42 -9.44
CA THR A 18 -2.14 1.63 -8.99
C THR A 18 -1.83 3.13 -9.02
N GLU A 19 -2.43 3.90 -8.11
CA GLU A 19 -2.08 5.30 -7.93
C GLU A 19 -0.64 5.39 -7.44
N PRO A 20 0.16 6.33 -7.97
CA PRO A 20 1.52 6.53 -7.52
C PRO A 20 1.58 6.79 -6.01
N LEU A 21 2.56 6.18 -5.34
CA LEU A 21 2.78 6.45 -3.92
C LEU A 21 3.26 7.90 -3.73
N THR A 22 2.70 8.54 -2.73
CA THR A 22 2.92 9.95 -2.39
C THR A 22 3.71 10.08 -1.09
N ALA A 23 4.17 11.30 -0.82
CA ALA A 23 4.77 11.63 0.47
C ALA A 23 3.79 11.56 1.64
N ALA A 24 2.49 11.32 1.43
CA ALA A 24 1.50 11.10 2.49
C ALA A 24 1.37 9.61 2.89
N ASP A 25 1.80 8.69 2.03
CA ASP A 25 1.75 7.25 2.29
C ASP A 25 2.80 6.84 3.32
N ARG A 26 2.39 6.05 4.32
CA ARG A 26 3.21 5.74 5.50
C ARG A 26 3.49 4.24 5.55
N CYS A 27 4.71 3.90 5.89
CA CYS A 27 5.10 2.52 6.14
C CYS A 27 4.38 2.00 7.38
N ASP A 28 3.67 0.90 7.25
CA ASP A 28 2.88 0.31 8.34
C ASP A 28 3.74 -0.14 9.52
N ARG A 29 5.06 -0.36 9.28
CA ARG A 29 6.00 -0.77 10.32
C ARG A 29 6.62 0.40 11.10
N CYS A 30 6.88 1.53 10.46
CA CYS A 30 7.70 2.61 11.07
C CYS A 30 7.21 4.03 10.84
N GLY A 31 6.16 4.23 10.04
CA GLY A 31 5.62 5.55 9.75
C GLY A 31 6.47 6.42 8.81
N ALA A 32 7.61 5.94 8.29
CA ALA A 32 8.35 6.64 7.23
C ALA A 32 7.54 6.69 5.91
N GLN A 33 7.94 7.52 4.95
CA GLN A 33 7.33 7.51 3.61
C GLN A 33 7.38 6.10 2.98
N ALA A 34 6.25 5.66 2.43
CA ALA A 34 6.17 4.41 1.70
C ALA A 34 6.62 4.59 0.25
N TYR A 35 7.31 3.57 -0.27
CA TYR A 35 7.71 3.47 -1.68
C TYR A 35 7.33 2.12 -2.28
N VAL A 36 6.87 1.17 -1.46
CA VAL A 36 6.43 -0.14 -1.92
C VAL A 36 5.03 -0.42 -1.40
N ARG A 37 4.10 -0.71 -2.30
CA ARG A 37 2.75 -1.21 -1.98
C ARG A 37 2.70 -2.69 -2.34
N VAL A 38 2.38 -3.50 -1.35
CA VAL A 38 2.19 -4.94 -1.50
C VAL A 38 0.72 -5.24 -1.37
N VAL A 39 0.11 -5.70 -2.46
CA VAL A 39 -1.28 -6.15 -2.48
C VAL A 39 -1.31 -7.64 -2.20
N LEU A 40 -2.13 -8.04 -1.22
CA LEU A 40 -2.40 -9.39 -0.78
C LEU A 40 -3.88 -9.72 -1.04
N PRO A 41 -4.29 -11.00 -1.02
CA PRO A 41 -5.71 -11.35 -1.09
C PRO A 41 -6.54 -10.74 0.04
N SER A 42 -5.91 -10.45 1.18
CA SER A 42 -6.55 -9.91 2.38
C SER A 42 -6.53 -8.38 2.47
N GLY A 43 -5.92 -7.66 1.54
CA GLY A 43 -5.76 -6.21 1.60
C GLY A 43 -4.40 -5.75 1.09
N GLU A 44 -3.91 -4.62 1.57
CA GLU A 44 -2.61 -4.06 1.17
C GLU A 44 -1.74 -3.71 2.37
N LEU A 45 -0.43 -3.73 2.15
CA LEU A 45 0.59 -3.28 3.08
C LEU A 45 1.50 -2.25 2.39
N LEU A 46 1.86 -1.21 3.12
CA LEU A 46 2.76 -0.15 2.67
C LEU A 46 4.09 -0.23 3.39
N PHE A 47 5.18 -0.21 2.62
CA PHE A 47 6.54 -0.27 3.14
C PHE A 47 7.40 0.89 2.66
N CYS A 48 8.24 1.40 3.55
CA CYS A 48 9.40 2.20 3.15
C CYS A 48 10.43 1.30 2.45
N GLY A 49 11.37 1.89 1.71
CA GLY A 49 12.40 1.12 0.99
C GLY A 49 13.22 0.19 1.90
N HIS A 50 13.42 0.55 3.17
CA HIS A 50 14.06 -0.33 4.16
C HIS A 50 13.21 -1.57 4.46
N HIS A 51 11.95 -1.39 4.85
CA HIS A 51 11.13 -2.51 5.32
C HIS A 51 10.63 -3.39 4.18
N ALA A 52 10.52 -2.86 2.96
CA ALA A 52 10.27 -3.67 1.78
C ALA A 52 11.39 -4.72 1.62
N ARG A 53 12.65 -4.29 1.64
CA ARG A 53 13.81 -5.21 1.56
C ARG A 53 13.89 -6.16 2.74
N ALA A 54 13.64 -5.67 3.96
CA ALA A 54 13.69 -6.50 5.17
C ALA A 54 12.60 -7.58 5.23
N HIS A 55 11.49 -7.41 4.49
CA HIS A 55 10.35 -8.32 4.50
C HIS A 55 10.06 -8.98 3.14
N ALA A 56 10.93 -8.79 2.14
CA ALA A 56 10.70 -9.27 0.77
C ALA A 56 10.40 -10.78 0.72
N ASP A 57 11.18 -11.59 1.42
CA ASP A 57 11.01 -13.04 1.48
C ASP A 57 9.64 -13.45 2.06
N ALA A 58 9.06 -12.62 2.94
CA ALA A 58 7.79 -12.93 3.59
C ALA A 58 6.57 -12.63 2.71
N TYR A 59 6.65 -11.61 1.84
CA TYR A 59 5.50 -11.19 1.05
C TYR A 59 5.57 -11.56 -0.43
N THR A 60 6.75 -11.83 -1.00
CA THR A 60 6.90 -12.04 -2.45
C THR A 60 6.05 -13.20 -2.95
N ASP A 61 6.00 -14.32 -2.23
CA ASP A 61 5.21 -15.50 -2.61
C ASP A 61 3.69 -15.35 -2.34
N LEU A 62 3.31 -14.37 -1.54
CA LEU A 62 1.92 -14.14 -1.12
C LEU A 62 1.24 -12.99 -1.86
N ALA A 63 2.04 -12.09 -2.45
CA ALA A 63 1.56 -10.88 -3.10
C ALA A 63 0.86 -11.18 -4.42
N THR A 64 -0.32 -10.60 -4.60
CA THR A 64 -1.02 -10.55 -5.89
C THR A 64 -0.46 -9.44 -6.78
N THR A 65 0.07 -8.36 -6.18
CA THR A 65 0.71 -7.27 -6.91
C THR A 65 1.74 -6.58 -6.00
N ILE A 66 2.88 -6.20 -6.57
CA ILE A 66 3.90 -5.39 -5.90
C ILE A 66 4.15 -4.16 -6.77
N GLN A 67 3.84 -2.99 -6.23
CA GLN A 67 4.20 -1.69 -6.80
C GLN A 67 5.44 -1.19 -6.06
N ASP A 68 6.59 -1.24 -6.72
CA ASP A 68 7.87 -0.74 -6.19
C ASP A 68 8.25 0.55 -6.89
N GLU A 69 8.28 1.65 -6.13
CA GLU A 69 8.71 2.98 -6.56
C GLU A 69 9.98 3.43 -5.82
N THR A 70 10.81 2.49 -5.34
CA THR A 70 12.05 2.83 -4.62
C THR A 70 13.05 3.60 -5.46
N ASP A 71 12.91 3.61 -6.79
CA ASP A 71 13.66 4.49 -7.70
C ASP A 71 13.45 5.99 -7.37
N LYS A 72 12.30 6.38 -6.81
CA LYS A 72 12.06 7.76 -6.37
C LYS A 72 13.02 8.23 -5.27
N LEU A 73 13.54 7.32 -4.46
CA LEU A 73 14.52 7.67 -3.41
C LEU A 73 15.76 8.34 -4.03
N LEU A 74 16.23 7.85 -5.19
CA LEU A 74 17.39 8.41 -5.86
C LEU A 74 17.12 9.83 -6.35
N ALA A 75 15.92 10.08 -6.89
CA ALA A 75 15.50 11.41 -7.34
C ALA A 75 15.37 12.40 -6.16
N GLU A 76 14.79 11.97 -5.04
CA GLU A 76 14.61 12.81 -3.86
C GLU A 76 15.94 13.12 -3.15
N HIS A 77 16.87 12.16 -3.10
CA HIS A 77 18.20 12.39 -2.52
C HIS A 77 19.09 13.30 -3.40
N GLY A 78 18.95 13.23 -4.74
CA GLY A 78 19.70 14.08 -5.67
C GLY A 78 19.18 15.51 -5.81
N ALA A 79 17.96 15.79 -5.32
CA ALA A 79 17.34 17.11 -5.36
C ALA A 79 17.67 17.99 -4.12
N ARG A 80 18.51 17.49 -3.20
CA ARG A 80 18.91 18.17 -1.97
C ARG A 80 20.28 18.83 -2.05
#